data_AF-A0A949MY56-F1
#
_entry.id   AF-A0A949MY56-F1
#
_cell.length_a   1.000
_cell.length_b   1.000
_cell.length_c   1.000
_cell.angle_alpha   90.00
_cell.angle_beta   90.00
_cell.angle_gamma   90.00
#
_symmetry.space_group_name_H-M   'P 1'
#
loop_
_entity.id
_entity.type
_entity.pdbx_description
1 polymer ?
#
loop_
_entity_poly.entity_id
_entity_poly.type
_entity_poly.pdbx_seq_one_letter_code
_entity_poly.pdbx_strand_id
1 'polypeptide(L)'
;LWFGAGELILELNVALCDKMCAPGCEYKWPIPGPYPRDPPYFTIEVTDVLFWCADGDGINYDTIMEEVQTTGYTDISPAEISETDLVKLDIELDFAGWKAACEYNLVLIGGPVANIVVKQLVDEGMSAVDWATSPGEWEYIVAPYGGCDVLIIAGMDRDATRSAAQDLIDQL
;
A
#
# COMPACT_ATOMS: atom_id res chain seq x y z
N LEU A 1 0.89 -1.31 28.74
CA LEU A 1 -0.58 -1.29 28.55
C LEU A 1 -0.85 -2.10 27.31
N TRP A 2 -1.60 -3.19 27.43
CA TRP A 2 -1.91 -4.12 26.35
C TRP A 2 -3.23 -3.68 25.70
N PHE A 3 -3.26 -3.51 24.39
CA PHE A 3 -4.50 -3.38 23.62
C PHE A 3 -4.63 -4.69 22.82
N GLY A 4 -5.69 -5.45 23.05
CA GLY A 4 -5.85 -6.80 22.52
C GLY A 4 -6.07 -6.89 21.02
N ALA A 5 -6.56 -8.05 20.56
CA ALA A 5 -6.85 -8.34 19.16
C ALA A 5 -7.50 -7.13 18.48
N GLY A 6 -6.87 -6.68 17.38
CA GLY A 6 -7.17 -5.42 16.70
C GLY A 6 -8.67 -5.19 16.51
N GLU A 7 -9.05 -3.93 16.71
CA GLU A 7 -10.43 -3.45 16.58
C GLU A 7 -10.93 -3.71 15.14
N LEU A 8 -12.20 -4.10 15.00
CA LEU A 8 -12.86 -4.29 13.70
C LEU A 8 -12.87 -2.93 12.97
N ILE A 9 -12.00 -2.74 11.97
CA ILE A 9 -11.76 -1.43 11.32
C ILE A 9 -12.90 -1.01 10.37
N LEU A 10 -13.92 -1.86 10.15
CA LEU A 10 -15.03 -1.53 9.28
C LEU A 10 -16.38 -1.99 9.86
N GLU A 11 -17.18 -1.03 10.32
CA GLU A 11 -18.60 -1.23 10.61
C GLU A 11 -19.43 -0.83 9.37
N LEU A 12 -19.98 -1.82 8.67
CA LEU A 12 -20.79 -1.58 7.47
C LEU A 12 -22.27 -1.49 7.84
N ASN A 13 -22.77 -0.26 7.99
CA ASN A 13 -24.18 0.00 8.23
C ASN A 13 -24.94 0.11 6.90
N VAL A 14 -25.54 -1.00 6.45
CA VAL A 14 -26.36 -1.04 5.23
C VAL A 14 -27.75 -0.48 5.54
N ALA A 15 -28.01 0.77 5.12
CA ALA A 15 -29.34 1.36 5.15
C ALA A 15 -29.95 1.35 3.75
N LEU A 16 -31.06 0.64 3.56
CA LEU A 16 -31.81 0.68 2.31
C LEU A 16 -32.56 2.01 2.21
N CYS A 17 -32.30 2.79 1.17
CA CYS A 17 -33.02 4.05 0.93
C CYS A 17 -34.47 3.81 0.47
N ASP A 18 -34.76 2.66 -0.15
CA ASP A 18 -36.08 2.25 -0.62
C ASP A 18 -36.29 0.75 -0.35
N LYS A 19 -37.56 0.32 -0.24
CA LYS A 19 -37.91 -1.11 -0.15
C LYS A 19 -37.49 -1.81 -1.44
N MET A 20 -36.54 -2.73 -1.36
CA MET A 20 -36.17 -3.60 -2.47
C MET A 20 -37.08 -4.84 -2.45
N CYS A 21 -37.70 -5.17 -3.59
CA CYS A 21 -38.43 -6.43 -3.75
C CYS A 21 -37.53 -7.44 -4.47
N ALA A 22 -37.50 -8.68 -3.96
CA ALA A 22 -36.78 -9.79 -4.57
C ALA A 22 -37.12 -9.96 -6.07
N PRO A 23 -36.13 -10.16 -6.97
CA PRO A 23 -36.39 -10.43 -8.40
C PRO A 23 -37.15 -11.74 -8.67
N GLY A 24 -37.38 -12.57 -7.65
CA GLY A 24 -38.09 -13.85 -7.72
C GLY A 24 -37.78 -14.68 -6.47
N CYS A 25 -38.69 -15.59 -6.12
CA CYS A 25 -38.74 -16.29 -4.82
C CYS A 25 -37.65 -17.36 -4.60
N GLU A 26 -36.64 -17.46 -5.48
CA GLU A 26 -35.84 -18.69 -5.59
C GLU A 26 -34.33 -18.47 -5.69
N TYR A 27 -33.84 -17.22 -5.72
CA TYR A 27 -32.40 -16.98 -5.94
C TYR A 27 -31.84 -15.90 -5.02
N LYS A 28 -30.70 -16.23 -4.40
CA LYS A 28 -29.81 -15.26 -3.76
C LYS A 28 -29.33 -14.25 -4.81
N TRP A 29 -29.15 -12.99 -4.43
CA TRP A 29 -28.60 -11.98 -5.35
C TRP A 29 -27.38 -11.27 -4.76
N PRO A 30 -26.33 -11.04 -5.58
CA PRO A 30 -25.14 -10.32 -5.15
C PRO A 30 -25.32 -8.80 -5.30
N ILE A 31 -24.87 -8.07 -4.30
CA ILE A 31 -24.65 -6.62 -4.35
C ILE A 31 -23.14 -6.41 -4.30
N PRO A 32 -22.51 -5.95 -5.41
CA PRO A 32 -21.08 -5.68 -5.41
C PRO A 32 -20.76 -4.51 -4.47
N GLY A 33 -19.67 -4.61 -3.72
CA GLY A 33 -19.20 -3.52 -2.86
C GLY A 33 -18.85 -2.24 -3.66
N PRO A 34 -18.75 -1.08 -2.98
CA PRO A 34 -18.32 0.16 -3.61
C PRO A 34 -16.87 0.02 -4.11
N TYR A 35 -16.61 0.61 -5.29
CA TYR A 35 -15.38 0.60 -6.10
C TYR A 35 -15.28 -0.45 -7.22
N PRO A 36 -14.89 -0.03 -8.45
CA PRO A 36 -14.81 -0.90 -9.62
C PRO A 36 -13.46 -1.63 -9.66
N ARG A 37 -13.23 -2.59 -8.77
CA ARG A 37 -12.24 -3.64 -9.01
C ARG A 37 -12.95 -4.87 -9.57
N ASP A 38 -12.29 -5.56 -10.49
CA ASP A 38 -12.71 -6.85 -11.01
C ASP A 38 -11.64 -7.90 -10.60
N PRO A 39 -11.90 -8.75 -9.58
CA PRO A 39 -13.13 -8.87 -8.79
C PRO A 39 -13.28 -7.81 -7.67
N PRO A 40 -14.51 -7.56 -7.15
CA PRO A 40 -14.76 -6.61 -6.06
C PRO A 40 -14.19 -7.10 -4.72
N TYR A 41 -13.74 -6.18 -3.87
CA TYR A 41 -13.10 -6.51 -2.57
C TYR A 41 -14.02 -7.29 -1.62
N PHE A 42 -15.32 -7.03 -1.68
CA PHE A 42 -16.35 -7.82 -1.01
C PHE A 42 -17.63 -7.80 -1.83
N THR A 43 -18.44 -8.84 -1.66
CA THR A 43 -19.78 -8.95 -2.22
C THR A 43 -20.75 -9.24 -1.08
N ILE A 44 -21.87 -8.52 -1.03
CA ILE A 44 -22.96 -8.87 -0.13
C ILE A 44 -23.90 -9.79 -0.90
N GLU A 45 -24.07 -11.01 -0.41
CA GLU A 45 -25.07 -11.94 -0.93
C GLU A 45 -26.31 -11.86 -0.04
N VAL A 46 -27.42 -11.34 -0.58
CA VAL A 46 -28.69 -11.34 0.15
C VAL A 46 -29.26 -12.75 0.09
N THR A 47 -29.40 -13.38 1.25
CA THR A 47 -29.85 -14.78 1.39
C THR A 47 -31.34 -14.89 1.68
N ASP A 48 -31.99 -13.77 1.92
CA ASP A 48 -33.42 -13.67 2.16
C ASP A 48 -34.24 -13.85 0.88
N VAL A 49 -34.33 -15.11 0.43
CA VAL A 49 -35.05 -15.54 -0.77
C VAL A 49 -36.58 -15.37 -0.67
N LEU A 50 -37.11 -15.11 0.53
CA LEU A 50 -38.54 -14.94 0.80
C LEU A 50 -38.91 -13.51 1.22
N PHE A 51 -37.98 -12.54 1.11
CA PHE A 51 -38.25 -11.13 1.44
C PHE A 51 -39.39 -10.56 0.57
N TRP A 52 -40.61 -10.68 1.09
CA TRP A 52 -41.79 -9.98 0.59
C TRP A 52 -41.78 -8.55 1.13
N CYS A 53 -42.25 -7.59 0.33
CA CYS A 53 -42.23 -6.16 0.68
C CYS A 53 -43.15 -5.76 1.87
N ALA A 54 -43.68 -6.77 2.57
CA ALA A 54 -44.48 -6.73 3.79
C ALA A 54 -43.84 -7.42 5.01
N ASP A 55 -42.65 -8.04 4.91
CA ASP A 55 -41.97 -8.58 6.10
C ASP A 55 -41.44 -7.45 6.97
N GLY A 56 -41.63 -7.60 8.26
CA GLY A 56 -41.27 -6.60 9.27
C GLY A 56 -39.95 -6.92 9.98
N ASP A 57 -39.24 -7.97 9.58
CA ASP A 57 -38.09 -8.53 10.29
C ASP A 57 -36.72 -8.17 9.68
N GLY A 58 -36.70 -7.37 8.60
CA GLY A 58 -35.47 -6.89 7.98
C GLY A 58 -34.94 -7.84 6.90
N ILE A 59 -33.71 -7.63 6.43
CA ILE A 59 -33.08 -8.47 5.41
C ILE A 59 -32.03 -9.38 6.04
N ASN A 60 -31.97 -10.64 5.62
CA ASN A 60 -30.84 -11.53 5.91
C ASN A 60 -29.80 -11.48 4.78
N TYR A 61 -28.53 -11.32 5.12
CA TYR A 61 -27.43 -11.22 4.16
C TYR A 61 -26.15 -11.86 4.70
N ASP A 62 -25.36 -12.41 3.79
CA ASP A 62 -24.00 -12.87 4.05
C ASP A 62 -23.01 -11.93 3.36
N THR A 63 -21.98 -11.51 4.08
CA THR A 63 -20.84 -10.80 3.46
C THR A 63 -19.84 -11.84 3.01
N ILE A 64 -19.67 -11.97 1.70
CA ILE A 64 -18.63 -12.79 1.09
C ILE A 64 -17.45 -11.87 0.80
N MET A 65 -16.41 -12.00 1.62
CA MET A 65 -15.10 -11.51 1.24
C MET A 65 -14.41 -12.63 0.48
N GLU A 66 -13.91 -12.34 -0.71
CA GLU A 66 -12.96 -13.25 -1.32
C GLU A 66 -11.78 -13.32 -0.36
N GLU A 67 -11.50 -14.51 0.18
CA GLU A 67 -10.28 -14.73 0.95
C GLU A 67 -9.15 -14.31 0.02
N VAL A 68 -8.50 -13.19 0.32
CA VAL A 68 -7.25 -12.85 -0.35
C VAL A 68 -6.41 -14.08 -0.17
N GLN A 69 -6.20 -14.83 -1.24
CA GLN A 69 -5.38 -16.03 -1.22
C GLN A 69 -3.99 -15.59 -0.83
N THR A 70 -3.70 -15.58 0.47
CA THR A 70 -2.36 -15.64 1.03
C THR A 70 -1.90 -17.08 0.87
N THR A 71 -1.87 -17.56 -0.38
CA THR A 71 -1.24 -18.82 -0.75
C THR A 71 0.23 -18.74 -0.38
N GLY A 72 0.57 -19.12 0.86
CA GLY A 72 1.96 -19.28 1.31
C GLY A 72 2.27 -19.07 2.79
N TYR A 73 1.41 -18.48 3.62
CA TYR A 73 1.76 -18.19 5.02
C TYR A 73 0.83 -18.90 6.00
N THR A 74 1.19 -20.12 6.39
CA THR A 74 0.53 -20.88 7.48
C THR A 74 0.99 -20.45 8.88
N ASP A 75 1.91 -19.49 8.96
CA ASP A 75 2.40 -18.94 10.20
C ASP A 75 2.71 -17.45 9.98
N ILE A 76 1.81 -16.57 10.42
CA ILE A 76 2.08 -15.14 10.54
C ILE A 76 2.79 -14.98 11.89
N SER A 77 4.07 -15.33 11.93
CA SER A 77 4.94 -14.81 12.97
C SER A 77 5.04 -13.31 12.71
N PRO A 78 4.63 -12.44 13.66
CA PRO A 78 5.04 -11.06 13.60
C PRO A 78 6.57 -11.09 13.66
N ALA A 79 7.22 -10.86 12.52
CA ALA A 79 8.61 -10.48 12.55
C ALA A 79 8.61 -9.13 13.26
N GLU A 80 9.20 -9.05 14.45
CA GLU A 80 9.55 -7.76 15.03
C GLU A 80 10.63 -7.16 14.13
N ILE A 81 10.20 -6.44 13.09
CA ILE A 81 11.09 -5.68 12.25
C ILE A 81 11.37 -4.39 13.02
N SER A 82 12.58 -4.26 13.54
CA SER A 82 12.98 -3.02 14.18
C SER A 82 13.01 -1.91 13.13
N GLU A 83 12.38 -0.78 13.42
CA GLU A 83 12.44 0.41 12.54
C GLU A 83 13.89 0.87 12.30
N THR A 84 14.78 0.65 13.27
CA THR A 84 16.22 0.94 13.17
C THR A 84 16.95 0.04 12.17
N ASP A 85 16.39 -1.11 11.85
CA ASP A 85 16.96 -2.02 10.85
C ASP A 85 16.50 -1.66 9.44
N LEU A 86 15.38 -0.95 9.32
CA LEU A 86 14.80 -0.47 8.05
C LEU A 86 15.33 0.89 7.64
N VAL A 87 15.54 1.80 8.60
CA VAL A 87 15.98 3.17 8.35
C VAL A 87 17.38 3.35 8.89
N LYS A 88 18.33 3.62 7.99
CA LYS A 88 19.74 3.81 8.31
C LYS A 88 20.26 5.09 7.70
N LEU A 89 21.25 5.69 8.34
CA LEU A 89 22.01 6.77 7.72
C LEU A 89 22.81 6.22 6.54
N ASP A 90 23.06 7.07 5.57
CA ASP A 90 23.86 6.76 4.39
C ASP A 90 25.27 6.26 4.74
N ILE A 91 25.88 6.80 5.80
CA ILE A 91 27.18 6.36 6.34
C ILE A 91 27.15 4.99 7.03
N GLU A 92 25.97 4.50 7.43
CA GLU A 92 25.79 3.20 8.08
C GLU A 92 25.57 2.07 7.07
N LEU A 93 25.28 2.43 5.81
CA LEU A 93 25.12 1.48 4.72
C LEU A 93 26.49 1.03 4.19
N ASP A 94 26.76 -0.27 4.24
CA ASP A 94 27.85 -0.86 3.45
C ASP A 94 27.46 -0.88 1.97
N PHE A 95 27.64 0.25 1.29
CA PHE A 95 27.24 0.39 -0.10
C PHE A 95 28.06 -0.50 -1.05
N ALA A 96 29.30 -0.83 -0.69
CA ALA A 96 30.11 -1.75 -1.48
C ALA A 96 29.58 -3.19 -1.38
N GLY A 97 29.24 -3.63 -0.16
CA GLY A 97 28.57 -4.91 0.08
C GLY A 97 27.21 -4.98 -0.61
N TRP A 98 26.40 -3.92 -0.50
CA TRP A 98 25.09 -3.84 -1.15
C TRP A 98 25.19 -3.98 -2.68
N LYS A 99 26.14 -3.30 -3.33
CA LYS A 99 26.37 -3.43 -4.78
C LYS A 99 26.73 -4.85 -5.22
N ALA A 100 27.42 -5.61 -4.37
CA ALA A 100 27.84 -6.97 -4.70
C ALA A 100 26.74 -8.01 -4.45
N ALA A 101 25.97 -7.84 -3.37
CA ALA A 101 24.99 -8.83 -2.92
C ALA A 101 23.59 -8.57 -3.47
N CYS A 102 23.19 -7.29 -3.58
CA CYS A 102 21.86 -6.88 -4.02
C CYS A 102 20.75 -7.69 -3.31
N GLU A 103 20.69 -7.55 -1.99
CA GLU A 103 19.73 -8.30 -1.18
C GLU A 103 18.39 -7.56 -1.06
N TYR A 104 18.35 -6.26 -1.36
CA TYR A 104 17.17 -5.40 -1.21
C TYR A 104 17.27 -4.15 -2.09
N ASN A 105 16.11 -3.60 -2.47
CA ASN A 105 16.00 -2.30 -3.13
C ASN A 105 16.25 -1.16 -2.13
N LEU A 106 16.72 -0.01 -2.62
CA LEU A 106 16.97 1.17 -1.78
C LEU A 106 15.93 2.25 -2.02
N VAL A 107 15.47 2.86 -0.93
CA VAL A 107 14.79 4.17 -0.95
C VAL A 107 15.73 5.18 -0.32
N LEU A 108 16.19 6.13 -1.11
CA LEU A 108 17.17 7.14 -0.72
C LEU A 108 16.46 8.49 -0.57
N ILE A 109 16.43 9.00 0.65
CA ILE A 109 15.84 10.32 0.95
C ILE A 109 16.97 11.36 1.04
N GLY A 110 16.83 12.44 0.28
CA GLY A 110 17.77 13.57 0.24
C GLY A 110 18.70 13.55 -0.98
N GLY A 111 18.98 14.75 -1.51
CA GLY A 111 19.82 14.92 -2.69
C GLY A 111 21.33 14.72 -2.42
N PRO A 112 22.20 14.94 -3.44
CA PRO A 112 23.65 14.71 -3.38
C PRO A 112 24.41 15.42 -2.24
N VAL A 113 23.85 16.50 -1.70
CA VAL A 113 24.45 17.22 -0.57
C VAL A 113 24.20 16.51 0.76
N ALA A 114 23.06 15.83 0.89
CA ALA A 114 22.60 15.22 2.14
C ALA A 114 22.76 13.69 2.16
N ASN A 115 22.90 13.04 1.00
CA ASN A 115 23.01 11.59 0.87
C ASN A 115 24.18 11.23 -0.06
N ILE A 116 25.22 10.59 0.49
CA ILE A 116 26.43 10.23 -0.25
C ILE A 116 26.19 9.20 -1.36
N VAL A 117 25.18 8.35 -1.21
CA VAL A 117 24.82 7.33 -2.22
C VAL A 117 24.17 8.00 -3.42
N VAL A 118 23.27 8.95 -3.18
CA VAL A 118 22.67 9.77 -4.24
C VAL A 118 23.74 10.58 -4.96
N LYS A 119 24.71 11.14 -4.22
CA LYS A 119 25.88 11.81 -4.83
C LYS A 119 26.65 10.87 -5.76
N GLN A 120 26.93 9.65 -5.33
CA GLN A 120 27.64 8.68 -6.16
C GLN A 120 26.85 8.31 -7.42
N LEU A 121 25.54 8.08 -7.32
CA LEU A 121 24.67 7.81 -8.47
C LEU A 121 24.66 8.97 -9.49
N VAL A 122 24.70 10.22 -9.01
CA VAL A 122 24.79 11.40 -9.87
C VAL A 122 26.18 11.52 -10.50
N ASP A 123 27.25 11.37 -9.71
CA ASP A 123 28.64 11.47 -10.19
C ASP A 123 28.95 10.39 -11.25
N GLU A 124 28.33 9.21 -11.13
CA GLU A 124 28.45 8.10 -12.10
C GLU A 124 27.49 8.22 -13.30
N GLY A 125 26.63 9.25 -13.32
CA GLY A 125 25.68 9.52 -14.41
C GLY A 125 24.48 8.57 -14.48
N MET A 126 24.16 7.89 -13.38
CA MET A 126 23.00 6.99 -13.28
C MET A 126 21.71 7.74 -12.97
N SER A 127 21.81 8.80 -12.16
CA SER A 127 20.70 9.72 -11.88
C SER A 127 20.68 10.83 -12.94
N ALA A 128 19.52 11.07 -13.53
CA ALA A 128 19.31 12.04 -14.61
C ALA A 128 18.75 13.39 -14.11
N VAL A 129 18.22 13.43 -12.88
CA VAL A 129 17.62 14.63 -12.29
C VAL A 129 18.71 15.60 -11.82
N ASP A 130 18.55 16.89 -12.15
CA ASP A 130 19.35 17.96 -11.55
C ASP A 130 18.79 18.31 -10.16
N TRP A 131 19.23 17.57 -9.15
CA TRP A 131 18.80 17.75 -7.77
C TRP A 131 19.17 19.13 -7.18
N ALA A 132 20.09 19.88 -7.78
CA ALA A 132 20.42 21.23 -7.31
C ALA A 132 19.32 22.25 -7.65
N THR A 133 18.49 21.97 -8.66
CA THR A 133 17.39 22.84 -9.12
C THR A 133 16.02 22.17 -9.04
N SER A 134 15.95 20.89 -8.67
CA SER A 134 14.71 20.15 -8.51
C SER A 134 13.77 20.79 -7.47
N PRO A 135 12.49 21.04 -7.81
CA PRO A 135 11.50 21.56 -6.85
C PRO A 135 11.03 20.52 -5.83
N GLY A 136 11.55 19.29 -5.89
CA GLY A 136 11.06 18.15 -5.12
C GLY A 136 10.43 17.13 -6.07
N GLU A 137 11.13 16.02 -6.30
CA GLU A 137 10.67 14.94 -7.17
C GLU A 137 11.23 13.59 -6.72
N TRP A 138 10.88 12.57 -7.51
CA TRP A 138 11.16 11.17 -7.29
C TRP A 138 11.76 10.59 -8.57
N GLU A 139 12.86 9.87 -8.43
CA GLU A 139 13.52 9.20 -9.55
C GLU A 139 13.67 7.72 -9.23
N TYR A 140 13.11 6.88 -10.10
CA TYR A 140 13.25 5.44 -10.01
C TYR A 140 14.28 4.95 -11.02
N ILE A 141 15.36 4.35 -10.51
CA ILE A 141 16.50 3.85 -11.28
C ILE A 141 16.47 2.33 -11.21
N VAL A 142 16.28 1.70 -12.37
CA VAL A 142 16.22 0.25 -12.50
C VAL A 142 17.64 -0.33 -12.51
N ALA A 143 17.92 -1.24 -11.57
CA ALA A 143 19.15 -2.03 -11.51
C ALA A 143 20.47 -1.27 -11.80
N PRO A 144 20.77 -0.11 -11.16
CA PRO A 144 21.96 0.70 -11.47
C PRO A 144 23.29 -0.07 -11.39
N TYR A 145 23.37 -1.05 -10.49
CA TYR A 145 24.54 -1.93 -10.33
C TYR A 145 24.23 -3.42 -10.58
N GLY A 146 23.06 -3.71 -11.16
CA GLY A 146 22.58 -5.06 -11.41
C GLY A 146 21.71 -5.61 -10.27
N GLY A 147 20.52 -6.11 -10.62
CA GLY A 147 19.63 -6.87 -9.76
C GLY A 147 18.66 -6.06 -8.89
N CYS A 148 19.08 -4.92 -8.34
CA CYS A 148 18.31 -4.17 -7.33
C CYS A 148 18.07 -2.75 -7.77
N ASP A 149 16.85 -2.27 -7.53
CA ASP A 149 16.41 -0.95 -7.91
C ASP A 149 16.67 0.07 -6.82
N VAL A 150 16.69 1.34 -7.24
CA VAL A 150 16.86 2.49 -6.35
C VAL A 150 15.75 3.50 -6.62
N LEU A 151 15.07 3.95 -5.58
CA LEU A 151 14.17 5.09 -5.61
C LEU A 151 14.84 6.25 -4.87
N ILE A 152 15.04 7.38 -5.54
CA ILE A 152 15.54 8.62 -4.95
C ILE A 152 14.35 9.55 -4.72
N ILE A 153 14.30 10.17 -3.53
CA ILE A 153 13.29 11.16 -3.15
C ILE A 153 14.05 12.38 -2.65
N ALA A 154 14.06 13.45 -3.43
CA ALA A 154 14.89 14.62 -3.14
C ALA A 154 14.37 15.89 -3.80
N GLY A 155 14.85 17.03 -3.28
CA GLY A 155 14.68 18.34 -3.90
C GLY A 155 15.88 19.24 -3.58
N MET A 156 15.89 20.43 -4.17
CA MET A 156 16.98 21.42 -4.05
C MET A 156 17.30 21.84 -2.61
N ASP A 157 16.32 21.70 -1.72
CA ASP A 157 16.46 22.01 -0.30
C ASP A 157 15.64 21.06 0.59
N ARG A 158 15.65 21.34 1.89
CA ARG A 158 14.96 20.54 2.90
C ARG A 158 13.45 20.58 2.77
N ASP A 159 12.88 21.70 2.33
CA ASP A 159 11.44 21.87 2.20
C ASP A 159 10.94 21.17 0.92
N ALA A 160 11.67 21.30 -0.18
CA ALA A 160 11.44 20.56 -1.41
C ALA A 160 11.55 19.04 -1.21
N THR A 161 12.58 18.58 -0.50
CA THR A 161 12.73 17.15 -0.16
C THR A 161 11.59 16.65 0.72
N ARG A 162 11.13 17.46 1.69
CA ARG A 162 9.96 17.11 2.51
C ARG A 162 8.69 17.01 1.67
N SER A 163 8.48 17.95 0.75
CA SER A 163 7.35 17.92 -0.17
C SER A 163 7.37 16.65 -1.01
N ALA A 164 8.51 16.30 -1.61
CA ALA A 164 8.65 15.08 -2.41
C ALA A 164 8.36 13.81 -1.60
N ALA A 165 8.80 13.76 -0.33
CA ALA A 165 8.51 12.65 0.56
C ALA A 165 7.01 12.55 0.90
N GLN A 166 6.35 13.69 1.15
CA GLN A 166 4.91 13.72 1.41
C GLN A 166 4.13 13.30 0.16
N ASP A 167 4.52 13.80 -1.02
CA ASP A 167 3.88 13.48 -2.30
C ASP A 167 3.97 11.99 -2.64
N LEU A 168 5.04 11.31 -2.22
CA LEU A 168 5.15 9.85 -2.34
C LEU A 168 4.20 9.13 -1.38
N ILE A 169 4.16 9.56 -0.11
CA ILE A 169 3.29 8.94 0.91
C ILE A 169 1.82 9.04 0.48
N ASP A 170 1.41 10.17 -0.08
CA ASP A 170 0.03 10.40 -0.52
C ASP A 170 -0.39 9.55 -1.74
N GLN A 171 0.58 8.92 -2.42
CA GLN A 171 0.33 8.05 -3.58
C GLN A 171 0.31 6.55 -3.24
N LEU A 172 0.60 6.17 -1.99
CA LEU A 172 0.57 4.80 -1.48
C LEU A 172 -0.81 4.45 -0.90
#